data_AF-A0A482ZL97-F1
#
_entry.id   AF-A0A482ZL97-F1
#
_cell.length_a   1.000
_cell.length_b   1.000
_cell.length_c   1.000
_cell.angle_alpha   90.00
_cell.angle_beta   90.00
_cell.angle_gamma   90.00
#
_symmetry.space_group_name_H-M   'P 1'
#
loop_
_entity.id
_entity.type
_entity.pdbx_description
1 polymer ?
#
loop_
_entity_poly.entity_id
_entity_poly.type
_entity_poly.pdbx_seq_one_letter_code
_entity_poly.pdbx_strand_id
1 'polypeptide(L)'
;MKVIVKHETSKVTVFNCSSHHNHTTTLAHLRMPTATRLKIAAKLQEGVGMDHILDTIRDSVTAEGISREHLVRRMDLHNIKHQYNISNGTMKHKNDLYSVDAWIQELKELAYNPVLVYKRQGDQQGPEMDNVCDNDFILCLQTEFQKDMLKKFGGSIICMDTTHGTNQYDFLLTTLLVVDELGEGIPVAWMLSNREDALMLMVFLQAIKDRVGEIKPDFL
;
A
#
# COMPACT_ATOMS: atom_id res chain seq x y z
N MET A 1 -42.56 3.90 -1.58
CA MET A 1 -43.27 5.13 -1.14
C MET A 1 -44.26 5.49 -2.23
N LYS A 2 -45.57 5.55 -1.94
CA LYS A 2 -46.59 5.91 -2.94
C LYS A 2 -47.28 7.17 -2.43
N VAL A 3 -47.09 8.29 -3.13
CA VAL A 3 -47.69 9.59 -2.78
C VAL A 3 -48.90 9.79 -3.68
N ILE A 4 -50.09 9.94 -3.10
CA ILE A 4 -51.30 10.28 -3.83
C ILE A 4 -51.64 11.73 -3.46
N VAL A 5 -51.48 12.64 -4.42
CA VAL A 5 -51.79 14.06 -4.22
C VAL A 5 -53.23 14.29 -4.69
N LYS A 6 -54.12 14.67 -3.76
CA LYS A 6 -55.45 15.18 -4.11
C LYS A 6 -55.37 16.71 -4.11
N HIS A 7 -55.44 17.31 -5.29
CA HIS A 7 -55.49 18.76 -5.47
C HIS A 7 -56.89 19.28 -5.18
N GLU A 8 -57.24 19.51 -3.92
CA GLU A 8 -58.40 20.36 -3.59
C GLU A 8 -58.43 20.91 -2.16
N THR A 9 -57.53 20.50 -1.27
CA THR A 9 -57.34 21.18 0.02
C THR A 9 -55.86 21.15 0.39
N SER A 10 -55.36 22.20 1.06
CA SER A 10 -53.94 22.36 1.47
C SER A 10 -53.47 21.36 2.54
N LYS A 11 -54.01 20.14 2.56
CA LYS A 11 -53.65 19.03 3.45
C LYS A 11 -53.00 17.92 2.64
N VAL A 12 -51.73 17.65 2.95
CA VAL A 12 -51.00 16.50 2.43
C VAL A 12 -51.08 15.37 3.44
N THR A 13 -51.67 14.24 3.05
CA THR A 13 -51.75 13.04 3.88
C THR A 13 -50.67 12.06 3.41
N VAL A 14 -49.70 11.75 4.28
CA VAL A 14 -48.63 10.78 4.00
C VAL A 14 -48.92 9.48 4.73
N PHE A 15 -49.04 8.39 3.99
CA PHE A 15 -49.13 7.05 4.55
C PHE A 15 -47.73 6.43 4.64
N ASN A 16 -47.22 6.26 5.86
CA ASN A 16 -46.01 5.49 6.10
C ASN A 16 -46.36 4.00 6.10
N CYS A 17 -45.75 3.22 5.21
CA CYS A 17 -45.83 1.77 5.22
C CYS A 17 -44.53 1.25 5.86
N SER A 18 -44.59 0.95 7.16
CA SER A 18 -43.43 0.52 7.96
C SER A 18 -42.98 -0.92 7.64
N SER A 19 -43.84 -1.71 7.02
CA SER A 19 -43.54 -3.07 6.60
C SER A 19 -43.19 -3.11 5.10
N HIS A 20 -41.96 -3.54 4.81
CA HIS A 20 -41.50 -3.83 3.44
C HIS A 20 -42.22 -5.09 2.93
N HIS A 21 -43.33 -4.93 2.22
CA HIS A 21 -44.14 -6.06 1.72
C HIS A 21 -43.62 -6.69 0.41
N ASN A 22 -42.49 -6.23 -0.13
CA ASN A 22 -42.01 -6.64 -1.47
C ASN A 22 -40.78 -7.56 -1.46
N HIS A 23 -40.28 -8.00 -0.30
CA HIS A 23 -39.30 -9.08 -0.19
C HIS A 23 -39.27 -9.61 1.25
N THR A 24 -38.99 -10.90 1.41
CA THR A 24 -38.70 -11.49 2.71
C THR A 24 -37.42 -10.84 3.26
N THR A 25 -37.44 -10.38 4.51
CA THR A 25 -36.25 -9.80 5.16
C THR A 25 -35.16 -10.88 5.26
N THR A 26 -34.22 -10.90 4.33
CA THR A 26 -33.09 -11.82 4.37
C THR A 26 -31.98 -11.26 5.26
N LEU A 27 -31.20 -12.14 5.86
CA LEU A 27 -30.06 -11.75 6.71
C LEU A 27 -29.12 -10.77 6.01
N ALA A 28 -28.92 -10.90 4.69
CA ALA A 28 -28.05 -10.01 3.91
C ALA A 28 -28.53 -8.56 3.83
N HIS A 29 -29.84 -8.31 3.96
CA HIS A 29 -30.42 -6.96 3.94
C HIS A 29 -30.46 -6.28 5.31
N LEU A 30 -30.10 -7.01 6.38
CA LEU A 30 -29.97 -6.41 7.71
C LEU A 30 -28.72 -5.54 7.78
N ARG A 31 -28.81 -4.45 8.54
CA ARG A 31 -27.65 -3.60 8.84
C ARG A 31 -26.66 -4.38 9.69
N MET A 32 -25.37 -4.25 9.37
CA MET A 32 -24.31 -4.81 10.22
C MET A 32 -24.36 -4.17 11.62
N PRO A 33 -24.31 -4.96 12.71
CA PRO A 33 -24.29 -4.43 14.06
C PRO A 33 -23.11 -3.48 14.28
N THR A 34 -23.34 -2.39 15.02
CA THR A 34 -22.31 -1.39 15.33
C THR A 34 -21.14 -2.02 16.09
N ALA A 35 -21.40 -2.95 17.02
CA ALA A 35 -20.37 -3.66 17.77
C ALA A 35 -19.42 -4.43 16.84
N THR A 36 -19.96 -5.14 15.84
CA THR A 36 -19.17 -5.85 14.83
C THR A 36 -18.32 -4.89 14.00
N ARG A 37 -18.90 -3.76 13.57
CA ARG A 37 -18.15 -2.72 12.85
C ARG A 37 -16.98 -2.15 13.65
N LEU A 38 -17.18 -1.92 14.95
CA LEU A 38 -16.12 -1.44 15.84
C LEU A 38 -15.02 -2.49 16.06
N LYS A 39 -15.38 -3.77 16.20
CA LYS A 39 -14.40 -4.87 16.28
C LYS A 39 -13.55 -4.97 15.01
N ILE A 40 -14.19 -4.86 13.85
CA ILE A 40 -13.50 -4.84 12.55
C ILE A 40 -12.58 -3.62 12.45
N ALA A 41 -13.07 -2.43 12.82
CA ALA A 41 -12.30 -1.20 12.82
C ALA A 41 -11.03 -1.31 13.69
N ALA A 42 -11.15 -1.87 14.91
CA ALA A 42 -10.01 -2.09 15.79
C ALA A 42 -8.96 -3.03 15.15
N LYS A 43 -9.38 -4.17 14.60
CA LYS A 43 -8.46 -5.08 13.88
C LYS A 43 -7.78 -4.43 12.68
N LEU A 44 -8.51 -3.60 11.93
CA LEU A 44 -7.95 -2.83 10.82
C LEU A 44 -6.93 -1.78 11.30
N GLN A 45 -7.18 -1.13 12.45
CA GLN A 45 -6.24 -0.17 13.07
C GLN A 45 -4.96 -0.86 13.55
N GLU A 46 -5.07 -2.08 14.05
CA GLU A 46 -3.93 -2.94 14.43
C GLU A 46 -3.14 -3.47 13.23
N GLY A 47 -3.56 -3.18 12.00
CA GLY A 47 -2.87 -3.60 10.78
C GLY A 47 -3.15 -5.05 10.37
N VAL A 48 -4.14 -5.72 10.98
CA VAL A 48 -4.51 -7.09 10.61
C VAL A 48 -5.03 -7.12 9.17
N GLY A 49 -4.49 -8.05 8.37
CA GLY A 49 -4.87 -8.22 6.97
C GLY A 49 -6.37 -8.48 6.79
N MET A 50 -6.99 -7.86 5.78
CA MET A 50 -8.42 -7.99 5.51
C MET A 50 -8.86 -9.44 5.31
N ASP A 51 -8.04 -10.26 4.65
CA ASP A 51 -8.30 -11.69 4.45
C ASP A 51 -8.39 -12.44 5.78
N HIS A 52 -7.42 -12.22 6.67
CA HIS A 52 -7.44 -12.81 8.02
C HIS A 52 -8.64 -12.34 8.86
N ILE A 53 -9.08 -11.08 8.70
CA ILE A 53 -10.29 -10.59 9.36
C ILE A 53 -11.53 -11.32 8.84
N LEU A 54 -11.65 -11.51 7.51
CA LEU A 54 -12.76 -12.25 6.92
C LEU A 54 -12.79 -13.71 7.37
N ASP A 55 -11.64 -14.36 7.42
CA ASP A 55 -11.54 -15.76 7.83
C ASP A 55 -11.88 -15.93 9.32
N THR A 56 -11.36 -15.05 10.19
CA THR A 56 -11.73 -15.06 11.63
C THR A 56 -13.25 -14.92 11.83
N ILE A 57 -13.91 -14.09 11.02
CA ILE A 57 -15.36 -13.88 11.09
C ILE A 57 -16.12 -15.10 10.56
N ARG A 58 -15.61 -15.78 9.54
CA ARG A 58 -16.22 -17.01 9.01
C ARG A 58 -16.06 -18.18 9.97
N ASP A 59 -14.93 -18.25 10.65
CA ASP A 59 -14.63 -19.30 11.63
C ASP A 59 -15.40 -19.13 12.94
N SER A 60 -15.99 -17.95 13.20
CA SER A 60 -16.80 -17.72 14.40
C SER A 60 -18.23 -18.26 14.30
N VAL A 61 -18.59 -18.94 13.21
CA VAL A 61 -19.92 -19.55 13.05
C VAL A 61 -20.10 -20.65 14.10
N THR A 62 -21.11 -20.50 14.95
CA THR A 62 -21.46 -21.48 15.97
C THR A 62 -22.55 -22.43 15.48
N ALA A 63 -22.85 -23.47 16.27
CA ALA A 63 -23.99 -24.37 16.02
C ALA A 63 -25.35 -23.65 16.01
N GLU A 64 -25.41 -22.41 16.50
CA GLU A 64 -26.60 -21.55 16.49
C GLU A 64 -26.88 -20.94 15.10
N GLY A 65 -25.97 -21.13 14.14
CA GLY A 65 -26.15 -20.80 12.72
C GLY A 65 -25.50 -19.48 12.28
N ILE A 66 -25.82 -19.07 11.06
CA ILE A 66 -25.23 -17.89 10.40
C ILE A 66 -26.03 -16.64 10.77
N SER A 67 -25.40 -15.69 11.46
CA SER A 67 -25.93 -14.33 11.69
C SER A 67 -25.43 -13.31 10.64
N ARG A 68 -25.94 -12.07 10.68
CA ARG A 68 -25.52 -10.98 9.76
C ARG A 68 -24.02 -10.69 9.80
N GLU A 69 -23.33 -10.86 10.93
CA GLU A 69 -21.89 -10.58 11.01
C GLU A 69 -21.05 -11.56 10.18
N HIS A 70 -21.52 -12.78 9.95
CA HIS A 70 -20.82 -13.76 9.13
C HIS A 70 -20.92 -13.46 7.62
N LEU A 71 -21.83 -12.55 7.24
CA LEU A 71 -22.02 -12.10 5.85
C LEU A 71 -21.22 -10.83 5.53
N VAL A 72 -20.12 -10.57 6.24
CA VAL A 72 -19.20 -9.47 5.95
C VAL A 72 -18.48 -9.75 4.63
N ARG A 73 -18.48 -8.78 3.73
CA ARG A 73 -17.73 -8.82 2.47
C ARG A 73 -16.47 -7.97 2.57
N ARG A 74 -15.50 -8.22 1.69
CA ARG A 74 -14.29 -7.39 1.59
C ARG A 74 -14.62 -5.91 1.38
N MET A 75 -15.66 -5.62 0.58
CA MET A 75 -16.14 -4.24 0.38
C MET A 75 -16.62 -3.60 1.69
N ASP A 76 -17.23 -4.36 2.61
CA ASP A 76 -17.62 -3.82 3.91
C ASP A 76 -16.40 -3.41 4.73
N LEU A 77 -15.30 -4.18 4.66
CA LEU A 77 -14.03 -3.83 5.32
C LEU A 77 -13.45 -2.54 4.75
N HIS A 78 -13.45 -2.36 3.43
CA HIS A 78 -13.04 -1.10 2.79
C HIS A 78 -13.93 0.08 3.22
N ASN A 79 -15.24 -0.11 3.22
CA ASN A 79 -16.19 0.92 3.66
C ASN A 79 -15.98 1.30 5.14
N ILE A 80 -15.75 0.32 6.01
CA ILE A 80 -15.42 0.55 7.43
C ILE A 80 -14.08 1.28 7.53
N LYS A 81 -13.04 0.83 6.82
CA LYS A 81 -11.74 1.48 6.76
C LYS A 81 -11.86 2.96 6.42
N HIS A 82 -12.64 3.29 5.38
CA HIS A 82 -12.92 4.67 4.98
C HIS A 82 -13.75 5.42 6.02
N GLN A 83 -14.83 4.83 6.51
CA GLN A 83 -15.75 5.47 7.47
C GLN A 83 -15.05 5.87 8.78
N TYR A 84 -14.07 5.08 9.22
CA TYR A 84 -13.32 5.33 10.44
C TYR A 84 -11.95 5.99 10.18
N ASN A 85 -11.68 6.45 8.96
CA ASN A 85 -10.39 7.04 8.55
C ASN A 85 -9.18 6.20 8.96
N ILE A 86 -9.30 4.88 8.84
CA ILE A 86 -8.23 3.95 9.21
C ILE A 86 -7.25 3.90 8.04
N SER A 87 -6.27 4.80 8.06
CA SER A 87 -5.06 4.68 7.24
C SER A 87 -4.14 3.65 7.92
N ASN A 88 -3.70 2.62 7.19
CA ASN A 88 -2.76 1.60 7.70
C ASN A 88 -1.32 2.17 7.85
N GLY A 89 -1.17 3.41 8.32
CA GLY A 89 0.10 4.14 8.36
C GLY A 89 0.76 4.43 7.01
N THR A 90 0.30 3.78 5.93
CA THR A 90 0.93 3.77 4.59
C THR A 90 0.43 4.88 3.68
N MET A 91 -0.83 5.29 3.82
CA MET A 91 -1.42 6.40 3.05
C MET A 91 -1.57 7.61 3.97
N LYS A 92 -0.58 8.50 3.96
CA LYS A 92 -0.49 9.71 4.78
C LYS A 92 -1.30 10.87 4.20
N HIS A 93 -1.59 10.84 2.90
CA HIS A 93 -2.36 11.85 2.19
C HIS A 93 -3.20 11.24 1.06
N LYS A 94 -4.28 11.91 0.66
CA LYS A 94 -5.16 11.45 -0.45
C LYS A 94 -4.50 11.51 -1.83
N ASN A 95 -3.51 12.36 -1.96
CA ASN A 95 -2.67 12.45 -3.15
C ASN A 95 -1.36 11.73 -2.83
N ASP A 96 -1.08 10.70 -3.62
CA ASP A 96 0.01 9.75 -3.44
C ASP A 96 1.38 10.43 -3.39
N LEU A 97 1.59 11.50 -4.17
CA LEU A 97 2.85 12.25 -4.16
C LEU A 97 3.17 12.80 -2.76
N TYR A 98 2.20 13.48 -2.14
CA TYR A 98 2.37 14.01 -0.78
C TYR A 98 2.46 12.89 0.27
N SER A 99 1.83 11.75 0.01
CA SER A 99 1.91 10.59 0.90
C SER A 99 3.32 9.98 0.87
N VAL A 100 3.91 9.85 -0.31
CA VAL A 100 5.30 9.41 -0.49
C VAL A 100 6.25 10.43 0.15
N ASP A 101 6.06 11.73 -0.10
CA ASP A 101 6.87 12.79 0.52
C ASP A 101 6.90 12.67 2.05
N ALA A 102 5.74 12.57 2.69
CA ALA A 102 5.64 12.44 4.13
C ALA A 102 6.37 11.18 4.64
N TRP A 103 6.20 10.06 3.93
CA TRP A 103 6.89 8.82 4.27
C TRP A 103 8.41 8.92 4.12
N ILE A 104 8.90 9.59 3.07
CA ILE A 104 10.33 9.82 2.87
C ILE A 104 10.93 10.69 3.98
N GLN A 105 10.21 11.72 4.47
CA GLN A 105 10.69 12.50 5.61
C GLN A 105 10.79 11.64 6.88
N GLU A 106 9.79 10.80 7.16
CA GLU A 106 9.84 9.87 8.30
C GLU A 106 11.02 8.90 8.19
N LEU A 107 11.28 8.36 6.99
CA LEU A 107 12.42 7.46 6.77
C LEU A 107 13.77 8.15 7.00
N LYS A 108 13.89 9.43 6.61
CA LYS A 108 15.11 10.22 6.81
C LYS A 108 15.40 10.51 8.28
N GLU A 109 14.38 10.52 9.12
CA GLU A 109 14.48 10.75 10.57
C GLU A 109 14.78 9.48 11.38
N LEU A 110 14.78 8.29 10.75
CA LEU A 110 15.17 7.05 11.41
C LEU A 110 16.65 7.08 11.84
N ALA A 111 16.99 6.26 12.86
CA ALA A 111 18.36 6.13 13.34
C ALA A 111 19.36 5.77 12.22
N TYR A 112 18.89 4.98 11.24
CA TYR A 112 19.57 4.77 9.97
C TYR A 112 18.65 5.25 8.84
N ASN A 113 19.12 6.22 8.05
CA ASN A 113 18.39 6.73 6.90
C ASN A 113 18.48 5.75 5.71
N PRO A 114 17.39 5.06 5.34
CA PRO A 114 17.40 4.09 4.25
C PRO A 114 17.31 4.75 2.86
N VAL A 115 17.06 6.05 2.78
CA VAL A 115 16.89 6.76 1.50
C VAL A 115 18.26 7.01 0.88
N LEU A 116 18.49 6.45 -0.31
CA LEU A 116 19.70 6.67 -1.12
C LEU A 116 19.55 7.95 -1.94
N VAL A 117 18.47 8.01 -2.73
CA VAL A 117 18.16 9.10 -3.66
C VAL A 117 16.65 9.31 -3.61
N TYR A 118 16.20 10.56 -3.66
CA TYR A 118 14.79 10.87 -3.84
C TYR A 118 14.61 12.15 -4.63
N LYS A 119 13.91 12.07 -5.76
CA LYS A 119 13.54 13.20 -6.60
C LYS A 119 12.11 13.02 -7.11
N ARG A 120 11.31 14.08 -7.02
CA ARG A 120 9.95 14.11 -7.58
C ARG A 120 9.96 14.55 -9.04
N GLN A 121 8.87 14.24 -9.73
CA GLN A 121 8.59 14.85 -11.02
C GLN A 121 8.33 16.34 -10.84
N GLY A 122 8.91 17.16 -11.70
CA GLY A 122 8.88 18.62 -11.66
C GLY A 122 9.96 19.26 -10.79
N ASP A 123 10.66 18.49 -9.94
CA ASP A 123 11.83 19.00 -9.22
C ASP A 123 13.06 18.99 -10.14
N GLN A 124 13.92 20.01 -10.00
CA GLN A 124 15.25 20.00 -10.62
C GLN A 124 16.12 18.94 -9.96
N GLN A 125 17.08 18.38 -10.71
CA GLN A 125 18.04 17.42 -10.14
C GLN A 125 18.88 18.07 -9.03
N GLY A 126 19.14 17.31 -7.96
CA GLY A 126 20.08 17.67 -6.90
C GLY A 126 21.54 17.41 -7.33
N PRO A 127 22.53 17.95 -6.59
CA PRO A 127 23.96 17.74 -6.88
C PRO A 127 24.41 16.28 -6.78
N GLU A 128 23.65 15.43 -6.10
CA GLU A 128 23.88 13.99 -5.97
C GLU A 128 23.49 13.18 -7.23
N MET A 129 22.89 13.82 -8.22
CA MET A 129 22.42 13.20 -9.46
C MET A 129 22.97 13.92 -10.68
N ASP A 130 23.21 13.18 -11.76
CA ASP A 130 23.56 13.76 -13.05
C ASP A 130 22.67 13.15 -14.15
N ASN A 131 22.33 13.96 -15.15
CA ASN A 131 21.49 13.61 -16.30
C ASN A 131 20.06 13.11 -15.97
N VAL A 132 19.47 13.63 -14.89
CA VAL A 132 18.08 13.34 -14.50
C VAL A 132 17.18 14.53 -14.88
N CYS A 133 16.19 14.29 -15.74
CA CYS A 133 15.31 15.35 -16.23
C CYS A 133 14.31 15.79 -15.15
N ASP A 134 13.76 17.00 -15.28
CA ASP A 134 12.76 17.53 -14.34
C ASP A 134 11.56 16.57 -14.18
N ASN A 135 11.08 15.95 -15.27
CA ASN A 135 9.95 15.03 -15.25
C ASN A 135 10.28 13.60 -14.78
N ASP A 136 11.56 13.28 -14.52
CA ASP A 136 11.97 11.97 -14.04
C ASP A 136 11.65 11.84 -12.55
N PHE A 137 11.05 10.71 -12.17
CA PHE A 137 10.87 10.28 -10.79
C PHE A 137 11.95 9.25 -10.46
N ILE A 138 12.61 9.40 -9.31
CA ILE A 138 13.51 8.38 -8.79
C ILE A 138 13.41 8.31 -7.27
N LEU A 139 13.27 7.09 -6.77
CA LEU A 139 13.36 6.76 -5.36
C LEU A 139 14.25 5.53 -5.21
N CYS A 140 15.41 5.71 -4.60
CA CYS A 140 16.34 4.64 -4.29
C CYS A 140 16.35 4.39 -2.78
N LEU A 141 16.25 3.14 -2.37
CA LEU A 141 16.21 2.71 -0.98
C LEU A 141 17.21 1.58 -0.72
N GLN A 142 17.84 1.63 0.46
CA GLN A 142 18.66 0.55 1.00
C GLN A 142 18.62 0.64 2.52
N THR A 143 18.02 -0.35 3.17
CA THR A 143 18.00 -0.46 4.65
C THR A 143 19.38 -0.83 5.19
N GLU A 144 19.56 -0.72 6.52
CA GLU A 144 20.81 -1.11 7.17
C GLU A 144 21.13 -2.59 6.95
N PHE A 145 20.14 -3.46 7.12
CA PHE A 145 20.29 -4.89 6.84
C PHE A 145 20.76 -5.14 5.41
N GLN A 146 20.16 -4.46 4.44
CA GLN A 146 20.51 -4.61 3.03
C GLN A 146 21.93 -4.13 2.72
N LYS A 147 22.35 -3.00 3.30
CA LYS A 147 23.74 -2.51 3.25
C LYS A 147 24.70 -3.57 3.77
N ASP A 148 24.39 -4.19 4.91
CA ASP A 148 25.24 -5.21 5.54
C ASP A 148 25.28 -6.50 4.73
N MET A 149 24.15 -6.95 4.18
CA MET A 149 24.10 -8.12 3.29
C MET A 149 24.88 -7.90 2.00
N LEU A 150 24.80 -6.69 1.41
CA LEU A 150 25.58 -6.33 0.24
C LEU A 150 27.09 -6.34 0.55
N LYS A 151 27.52 -5.80 1.69
CA LYS A 151 28.93 -5.86 2.12
C LYS A 151 29.40 -7.29 2.37
N LYS A 152 28.54 -8.14 2.92
CA LYS A 152 28.88 -9.52 3.27
C LYS A 152 28.96 -10.43 2.04
N PHE A 153 28.00 -10.34 1.13
CA PHE A 153 27.81 -11.31 0.05
C PHE A 153 28.04 -10.74 -1.36
N GLY A 154 28.13 -9.41 -1.51
CA GLY A 154 28.32 -8.75 -2.81
C GLY A 154 29.66 -9.01 -3.49
N GLY A 155 30.62 -9.65 -2.80
CA GLY A 155 31.88 -10.07 -3.41
C GLY A 155 31.75 -11.28 -4.35
N SER A 156 30.66 -12.04 -4.29
CA SER A 156 30.48 -13.23 -5.12
C SER A 156 29.70 -12.93 -6.40
N ILE A 157 28.36 -12.87 -6.29
CA ILE A 157 27.44 -12.66 -7.41
C ILE A 157 26.52 -11.49 -7.06
N ILE A 158 26.41 -10.54 -7.97
CA ILE A 158 25.42 -9.47 -7.93
C ILE A 158 24.49 -9.62 -9.12
N CYS A 159 23.18 -9.63 -8.88
CA CYS A 159 22.17 -9.66 -9.93
C CYS A 159 21.32 -8.39 -9.88
N MET A 160 20.81 -7.97 -11.04
CA MET A 160 19.86 -6.87 -11.13
C MET A 160 18.70 -7.29 -12.02
N ASP A 161 17.48 -7.00 -11.56
CA ASP A 161 16.26 -7.28 -12.30
C ASP A 161 15.30 -6.11 -12.21
N THR A 162 14.68 -5.74 -13.34
CA THR A 162 13.64 -4.71 -13.40
C THR A 162 12.30 -5.34 -13.70
N THR A 163 11.31 -5.05 -12.86
CA THR A 163 9.94 -5.53 -13.03
C THR A 163 9.03 -4.44 -13.59
N HIS A 164 8.29 -4.77 -14.65
CA HIS A 164 7.33 -3.87 -15.33
C HIS A 164 5.89 -4.13 -14.89
N GLY A 165 5.02 -3.11 -14.97
CA GLY A 165 3.57 -3.26 -14.78
C GLY A 165 3.13 -3.61 -13.34
N THR A 166 3.96 -3.29 -12.34
CA THR A 166 3.72 -3.65 -10.94
C THR A 166 2.85 -2.64 -10.18
N ASN A 167 2.54 -1.49 -10.77
CA ASN A 167 1.76 -0.42 -10.15
C ASN A 167 0.90 0.36 -11.17
N GLN A 168 -0.02 1.17 -10.65
CA GLN A 168 -0.96 1.96 -11.45
C GLN A 168 -0.32 3.12 -12.23
N TYR A 169 0.94 3.46 -11.93
CA TYR A 169 1.69 4.57 -12.52
C TYR A 169 2.70 4.13 -13.57
N ASP A 170 2.74 2.82 -13.88
CA ASP A 170 3.71 2.20 -14.78
C ASP A 170 5.18 2.48 -14.39
N PHE A 171 5.42 2.68 -13.09
CA PHE A 171 6.79 2.82 -12.57
C PHE A 171 7.48 1.46 -12.53
N LEU A 172 8.78 1.50 -12.76
CA LEU A 172 9.68 0.36 -12.85
C LEU A 172 10.34 0.14 -11.50
N LEU A 173 10.29 -1.09 -11.00
CA LEU A 173 11.00 -1.49 -9.79
C LEU A 173 12.24 -2.29 -10.20
N THR A 174 13.39 -1.66 -10.12
CA THR A 174 14.70 -2.29 -10.27
C THR A 174 15.19 -2.74 -8.91
N THR A 175 15.55 -4.02 -8.80
CA THR A 175 16.04 -4.65 -7.57
C THR A 175 17.48 -5.10 -7.77
N LEU A 176 18.37 -4.73 -6.85
CA LEU A 176 19.71 -5.29 -6.75
C LEU A 176 19.67 -6.48 -5.78
N LEU A 177 20.24 -7.61 -6.17
CA LEU A 177 20.31 -8.83 -5.36
C LEU A 177 21.75 -9.31 -5.21
N VAL A 178 22.04 -9.94 -4.07
CA VAL A 178 23.24 -10.75 -3.86
C VAL A 178 22.83 -12.19 -3.61
N VAL A 179 23.74 -13.13 -3.86
CA VAL A 179 23.53 -14.54 -3.55
C VAL A 179 24.33 -14.87 -2.29
N ASP A 180 23.66 -15.46 -1.30
CA ASP A 180 24.32 -15.90 -0.07
C ASP A 180 25.04 -17.25 -0.23
N GLU A 181 25.65 -17.74 0.86
CA GLU A 181 26.38 -19.02 0.88
C GLU A 181 25.50 -20.26 0.61
N LEU A 182 24.17 -20.14 0.74
CA LEU A 182 23.21 -21.20 0.49
C LEU A 182 22.65 -21.15 -0.94
N GLY A 183 23.04 -20.15 -1.73
CA GLY A 183 22.50 -19.93 -3.07
C GLY A 183 21.17 -19.16 -3.07
N GLU A 184 20.78 -18.55 -1.96
CA GLU A 184 19.54 -17.77 -1.87
C GLU A 184 19.78 -16.31 -2.28
N GLY A 185 18.86 -15.78 -3.10
CA GLY A 185 18.89 -14.40 -3.55
C GLY A 185 18.34 -13.45 -2.48
N ILE A 186 19.16 -12.51 -2.01
CA ILE A 186 18.80 -11.50 -1.03
C ILE A 186 18.71 -10.13 -1.73
N PRO A 187 17.53 -9.47 -1.75
CA PRO A 187 17.40 -8.10 -2.23
C PRO A 187 18.13 -7.10 -1.33
N VAL A 188 19.06 -6.33 -1.90
CA VAL A 188 19.97 -5.43 -1.17
C VAL A 188 19.85 -3.96 -1.53
N ALA A 189 19.05 -3.61 -2.54
CA ALA A 189 18.65 -2.24 -2.81
C ALA A 189 17.47 -2.25 -3.78
N TRP A 190 16.70 -1.16 -3.76
CA TRP A 190 15.60 -0.94 -4.69
C TRP A 190 15.69 0.44 -5.32
N MET A 191 15.34 0.53 -6.60
CA MET A 191 15.05 1.77 -7.29
C MET A 191 13.65 1.69 -7.88
N LEU A 192 12.82 2.67 -7.53
CA LEU A 192 11.55 2.93 -8.20
C LEU A 192 11.73 4.14 -9.11
N SER A 193 11.41 4.01 -10.39
CA SER A 193 11.58 5.08 -11.38
C SER A 193 10.50 5.05 -12.46
N ASN A 194 10.27 6.16 -13.14
CA ASN A 194 9.40 6.23 -14.32
C ASN A 194 10.16 6.09 -15.65
N ARG A 195 11.46 5.76 -15.58
CA ARG A 195 12.38 5.70 -16.71
C ARG A 195 13.46 4.66 -16.41
N GLU A 196 13.68 3.73 -17.32
CA GLU A 196 14.78 2.76 -17.25
C GLU A 196 15.73 2.98 -18.42
N ASP A 197 16.94 3.43 -18.09
CA ASP A 197 18.08 3.44 -19.00
C ASP A 197 19.38 3.47 -18.20
N ALA A 198 20.50 3.46 -18.93
CA ALA A 198 21.83 3.43 -18.35
C ALA A 198 22.07 4.61 -17.38
N LEU A 199 21.51 5.79 -17.64
CA LEU A 199 21.74 6.97 -16.80
C LEU A 199 21.03 6.81 -15.45
N MET A 200 19.79 6.32 -15.46
CA MET A 200 19.05 6.04 -14.22
C MET A 200 19.73 4.95 -13.39
N LEU A 201 20.21 3.89 -14.05
CA LEU A 201 20.96 2.82 -13.38
C LEU A 201 22.30 3.32 -12.81
N MET A 202 22.98 4.23 -13.50
CA MET A 202 24.21 4.86 -12.99
C MET A 202 23.94 5.65 -11.71
N VAL A 203 22.87 6.45 -11.65
CA VAL A 203 22.48 7.16 -10.43
C VAL A 203 22.22 6.17 -9.28
N PHE A 204 21.50 5.09 -9.55
CA PHE A 204 21.21 4.08 -8.54
C PHE A 204 22.46 3.38 -8.01
N LEU A 205 23.31 2.88 -8.91
CA LEU A 205 24.54 2.17 -8.56
C LEU A 205 25.57 3.09 -7.89
N GLN A 206 25.66 4.35 -8.32
CA GLN A 206 26.55 5.33 -7.70
C GLN A 206 26.11 5.64 -6.27
N ALA A 207 24.82 5.86 -6.03
CA ALA A 207 24.32 6.11 -4.69
C ALA A 207 24.55 4.92 -3.74
N ILE A 208 24.43 3.68 -4.24
CA ILE A 208 24.79 2.48 -3.49
C ILE A 208 26.29 2.50 -3.18
N LYS A 209 27.15 2.70 -4.18
CA LYS A 209 28.61 2.73 -4.03
C LYS A 209 29.06 3.78 -3.00
N ASP A 210 28.47 4.96 -3.01
CA ASP A 210 28.79 6.02 -2.04
C ASP A 210 28.47 5.60 -0.59
N ARG A 211 27.47 4.72 -0.40
CA ARG A 211 27.04 4.21 0.91
C ARG A 211 27.83 3.00 1.38
N VAL A 212 28.06 2.01 0.52
CA VAL A 212 28.71 0.75 0.89
C VAL A 212 30.21 0.74 0.62
N GLY A 213 30.71 1.63 -0.23
CA GLY A 213 32.06 1.60 -0.78
C GLY A 213 32.15 0.79 -2.07
N GLU A 214 33.36 0.58 -2.55
CA GLU A 214 33.60 -0.23 -3.75
C GLU A 214 33.38 -1.72 -3.44
N ILE A 215 32.57 -2.38 -4.26
CA ILE A 215 32.36 -3.83 -4.23
C ILE A 215 32.89 -4.41 -5.52
N LYS A 216 33.67 -5.49 -5.39
CA LYS A 216 34.28 -6.20 -6.51
C LYS A 216 33.70 -7.60 -6.54
N PRO A 217 32.60 -7.82 -7.27
CA PRO A 217 32.04 -9.15 -7.43
C PRO A 217 32.96 -9.99 -8.33
N ASP A 218 33.08 -11.27 -8.01
CA ASP A 218 33.77 -12.24 -8.87
C ASP A 218 33.00 -12.46 -10.18
N PHE A 219 31.67 -12.31 -10.15
CA PHE A 219 30.77 -12.50 -11.30
C PHE A 219 29.72 -11.38 -11.39
N LEU A 220 29.54 -10.85 -12.61
CA LEU A 220 28.48 -9.90 -13.01
C LEU A 220 27.48 -10.57 -13.95
#